data_AF-X1T201-F1
#
_entry.id   AF-X1T201-F1
#
_cell.length_a   1.000
_cell.length_b   1.000
_cell.length_c   1.000
_cell.angle_alpha   90.00
_cell.angle_beta   90.00
_cell.angle_gamma   90.00
#
_symmetry.space_group_name_H-M   'P 1'
#
loop_
_entity.id
_entity.type
_entity.pdbx_description
1 polymer ?
#
loop_
_entity_poly.entity_id
_entity_poly.type
_entity_poly.pdbx_seq_one_letter_code
_entity_poly.pdbx_strand_id
1 'polypeptide(L)' 'TDRKREFDMAMMNRKLSPELELVCLMASPRYQCLSSTLIKEATGLGGNIDDLVPKHVAEALKRKLRRKEMTSSPV' A
#
# COMPACT_ATOMS: atom_id res chain seq x y z
N THR A 1 -0.77 14.08 4.94
CA THR A 1 -1.62 13.79 3.78
C THR A 1 -0.76 13.43 2.60
N ASP A 2 -1.14 12.39 1.86
CA ASP A 2 -0.43 11.87 0.69
C ASP A 2 -0.11 12.97 -0.35
N ARG A 3 -1.13 13.76 -0.70
CA ARG A 3 -1.01 14.93 -1.60
C ARG A 3 0.13 15.91 -1.28
N LYS A 4 0.41 16.18 0.00
CA LYS A 4 1.50 17.10 0.36
C LYS A 4 2.87 16.49 0.01
N ARG A 5 3.05 15.20 0.32
CA ARG A 5 4.29 14.49 0.00
C ARG A 5 4.48 14.39 -1.52
N GLU A 6 3.42 14.04 -2.24
CA GLU A 6 3.45 13.99 -3.71
C GLU A 6 3.77 15.35 -4.32
N PHE A 7 3.19 16.44 -3.80
CA PHE A 7 3.48 17.80 -4.27
C PHE A 7 4.94 18.18 -4.03
N ASP A 8 5.46 17.94 -2.82
CA ASP A 8 6.85 18.26 -2.48
C ASP A 8 7.82 17.45 -3.39
N MET A 9 7.51 16.18 -3.70
CA MET A 9 8.26 15.37 -4.65
C MET A 9 8.16 15.88 -6.10
N ALA A 10 6.97 16.32 -6.53
CA ALA A 10 6.76 16.88 -7.86
C ALA A 10 7.66 18.09 -8.12
N MET A 11 7.75 18.98 -7.13
CA MET A 11 8.59 20.17 -7.21
C MET A 11 10.08 19.82 -7.27
N MET A 12 10.50 18.80 -6.52
CA MET A 12 11.88 18.30 -6.59
C MET A 12 12.19 17.67 -7.95
N ASN A 13 11.30 16.82 -8.46
CA ASN A 13 11.46 16.16 -9.75
C ASN A 13 11.50 17.17 -10.90
N ARG A 14 10.64 18.20 -10.87
CA ARG A 14 10.65 19.29 -11.86
C ARG A 14 11.96 20.07 -11.86
N LYS A 15 12.63 20.20 -10.70
CA LYS A 15 13.95 20.84 -10.61
C LYS A 15 15.08 19.95 -11.14
N LEU A 16 14.99 18.63 -10.93
CA LEU A 16 15.99 17.67 -11.35
C LEU A 16 15.87 17.28 -12.84
N SER A 17 14.65 17.23 -13.36
CA SER A 17 14.34 16.88 -14.75
C SER A 17 13.12 17.67 -15.21
N PRO A 18 13.32 18.82 -15.89
CA PRO A 18 12.24 19.70 -16.30
C PRO A 18 11.26 19.11 -17.32
N GLU A 19 11.65 18.02 -17.99
CA GLU A 19 10.83 17.33 -19.00
C GLU A 19 9.81 16.36 -18.37
N LEU A 20 9.95 16.05 -17.08
CA LEU A 20 9.03 15.18 -16.36
C LEU A 20 7.82 15.96 -15.82
N GLU A 21 6.63 15.45 -16.12
CA GLU A 21 5.37 15.96 -15.61
C GLU A 21 4.71 14.93 -14.67
N LEU A 22 4.22 15.39 -13.51
CA LEU A 22 3.49 14.55 -12.57
C LEU A 22 1.98 14.83 -12.69
N VAL A 23 1.20 13.77 -12.92
CA VAL A 23 -0.26 13.83 -12.95
C VAL A 23 -0.82 13.06 -11.75
N CYS A 24 -1.60 13.73 -10.90
CA CYS A 24 -2.29 13.11 -9.77
C CYS A 24 -3.71 12.70 -10.15
N LEU A 25 -4.08 11.45 -9.87
CA LEU A 25 -5.44 10.94 -10.06
C LEU A 25 -6.12 10.72 -8.71
N MET A 26 -7.39 11.11 -8.61
CA MET A 26 -8.17 10.86 -7.40
C MET A 26 -8.71 9.43 -7.41
N ALA A 27 -8.54 8.72 -6.29
CA ALA A 27 -9.16 7.42 -6.11
C ALA A 27 -10.69 7.53 -6.10
N SER A 28 -11.36 6.55 -6.72
CA SER A 28 -12.82 6.40 -6.61
C SER A 28 -13.23 6.31 -5.13
N PRO A 29 -14.37 6.91 -4.72
CA PRO A 29 -14.82 6.92 -3.33
C PRO A 29 -14.83 5.54 -2.66
N ARG A 30 -15.17 4.49 -3.41
CA ARG A 30 -15.19 3.10 -2.92
C ARG A 30 -13.82 2.61 -2.43
N TYR A 31 -12.73 3.17 -2.97
CA TYR A 31 -11.36 2.74 -2.68
C TYR A 31 -10.57 3.76 -1.85
N GLN A 32 -11.16 4.90 -1.46
CA GLN A 32 -10.47 5.94 -0.69
C GLN A 32 -10.04 5.48 0.71
N CYS A 33 -10.68 4.46 1.27
CA CYS A 33 -10.33 3.89 2.57
C CYS A 33 -9.20 2.85 2.50
N LEU A 34 -8.76 2.45 1.30
CA LEU A 34 -7.77 1.39 1.16
C LEU A 34 -6.36 1.92 1.39
N SER A 35 -5.59 1.21 2.21
CA SER A 35 -4.16 1.43 2.41
C SER A 35 -3.47 0.08 2.54
N SER A 36 -2.35 -0.10 1.82
CA SER A 36 -1.51 -1.29 1.92
C SER A 36 -1.08 -1.57 3.36
N THR A 37 -0.81 -0.53 4.15
CA THR A 37 -0.43 -0.68 5.57
C THR A 37 -1.58 -1.27 6.37
N LEU A 38 -2.78 -0.69 6.28
CA LEU A 38 -3.96 -1.17 7.00
C LEU A 38 -4.35 -2.58 6.58
N ILE A 39 -4.29 -2.90 5.28
CA ILE A 39 -4.61 -4.24 4.77
C ILE A 39 -3.64 -5.29 5.34
N LYS A 40 -2.33 -4.98 5.38
CA LYS A 40 -1.33 -5.88 5.96
C LYS A 40 -1.54 -6.08 7.46
N GLU A 41 -1.86 -5.01 8.19
CA GLU A 41 -2.16 -5.07 9.63
C GLU A 41 -3.43 -5.88 9.90
N ALA A 42 -4.53 -5.60 9.21
CA ALA A 42 -5.78 -6.34 9.33
C ALA A 42 -5.58 -7.83 9.03
N THR A 43 -4.86 -8.17 7.96
CA THR A 43 -4.54 -9.58 7.64
C THR A 43 -3.70 -10.23 8.74
N GLY A 44 -2.74 -9.49 9.33
CA GLY A 44 -1.91 -9.97 10.43
C GLY A 44 -2.69 -10.24 11.72
N LEU A 45 -3.80 -9.53 11.92
CA LEU A 45 -4.72 -9.73 13.04
C LEU A 45 -5.81 -10.78 12.75
N GLY A 46 -5.73 -11.49 11.62
CA GLY A 46 -6.73 -12.50 11.22
C GLY A 46 -7.98 -11.92 10.54
N GLY A 47 -7.97 -10.64 10.17
CA GLY A 47 -9.06 -10.00 9.43
C GLY A 47 -9.20 -10.54 8.00
N ASN A 48 -10.45 -10.61 7.52
CA ASN A 48 -10.75 -10.98 6.14
C ASN A 48 -10.55 -9.77 5.20
N ILE A 49 -9.78 -9.97 4.12
CA ILE A 49 -9.45 -8.94 3.12
C ILE A 49 -9.88 -9.33 1.69
N ASP A 50 -10.62 -10.42 1.53
CA ASP A 50 -10.92 -11.02 0.23
C ASP A 50 -11.72 -10.06 -0.70
N ASP A 51 -12.48 -9.13 -0.13
CA ASP A 51 -13.24 -8.08 -0.87
C ASP A 51 -12.45 -6.78 -1.09
N LEU A 52 -11.26 -6.66 -0.49
CA LEU A 52 -10.45 -5.44 -0.51
C LEU A 52 -9.30 -5.51 -1.52
N VAL A 53 -8.92 -6.72 -1.94
CA VAL A 53 -7.83 -6.96 -2.90
C VAL A 53 -8.19 -8.10 -3.85
N PRO A 54 -7.56 -8.17 -5.04
CA PRO A 54 -7.71 -9.34 -5.91
C PRO A 54 -7.30 -10.64 -5.19
N LYS A 55 -8.00 -11.74 -5.51
CA LYS A 55 -7.81 -13.06 -4.86
C LYS A 55 -6.35 -13.51 -4.74
N HIS A 56 -5.57 -13.36 -5.82
CA HIS A 56 -4.16 -13.74 -5.84
C HIS A 56 -3.30 -12.94 -4.83
N VAL A 57 -3.68 -11.69 -4.53
CA VAL A 57 -3.01 -10.84 -3.54
C VAL A 57 -3.37 -11.29 -2.13
N ALA A 58 -4.64 -11.62 -1.86
CA ALA A 58 -5.08 -12.12 -0.56
C ALA A 58 -4.35 -13.42 -0.20
N GLU A 59 -4.24 -14.37 -1.13
CA GLU A 59 -3.48 -15.62 -0.94
C GLU A 59 -1.99 -15.36 -0.69
N ALA A 60 -1.38 -14.45 -1.44
CA ALA A 60 0.02 -14.07 -1.27
C ALA A 60 0.28 -13.42 0.10
N LEU A 61 -0.61 -12.53 0.56
CA LEU A 61 -0.53 -11.89 1.88
C LEU A 61 -0.65 -12.92 3.01
N LYS A 62 -1.66 -13.79 2.96
CA LYS A 62 -1.86 -14.88 3.94
C LYS A 62 -0.60 -15.77 4.01
N ARG A 63 -0.02 -16.15 2.87
CA ARG A 63 1.24 -16.93 2.81
C ARG A 63 2.44 -16.20 3.40
N LYS A 64 2.60 -14.90 3.09
CA LYS A 64 3.72 -14.09 3.56
C LYS A 64 3.69 -13.88 5.07
N LEU A 65 2.52 -13.65 5.66
CA LEU A 65 2.38 -13.41 7.09
C LEU A 65 2.58 -14.68 7.91
N ARG A 66 2.08 -15.84 7.44
CA ARG A 66 2.40 -17.15 8.05
C ARG A 66 3.90 -17.45 8.10
N ARG A 67 4.65 -17.03 7.07
CA ARG A 67 6.12 -17.17 7.07
C ARG A 67 6.77 -16.28 8.14
N LYS A 68 6.23 -15.08 8.36
CA LYS A 68 6.79 -14.10 9.29
C LYS A 68 6.70 -14.58 10.75
N GLU A 69 5.59 -15.19 11.16
CA GLU A 69 5.41 -15.82 12.49
C GLU A 69 6.43 -16.95 12.74
N MET A 70 6.73 -17.74 11.70
CA MET A 70 7.69 -18.84 11.78
C MET A 70 9.16 -18.38 11.81
N THR A 71 9.41 -17.10 11.49
CA THR A 71 10.75 -16.47 11.57
C THR A 71 10.92 -15.55 12.78
N SER A 72 9.85 -15.25 13.54
CA SER A 72 9.90 -14.43 14.75
C SER A 72 9.97 -15.23 16.07
N SER A 73 10.01 -16.56 16.00
CA SER A 73 10.50 -17.42 17.07
C SER A 73 11.63 -18.27 16.46
N PRO A 74 12.90 -17.86 16.66
CA PRO A 74 13.68 -18.43 17.76
C PRO A 74 14.65 -17.42 18.39
N VAL A 75 14.35 -16.94 19.59
CA VAL A 75 15.29 -16.77 20.73
C VAL A 75 14.45 -16.89 22.00
#